data_AF-A0AAD4QBH1-F1
#
_entry.id   AF-A0AAD4QBH1-F1
#
_cell.length_a   1.000
_cell.length_b   1.000
_cell.length_c   1.000
_cell.angle_alpha   90.00
_cell.angle_beta   90.00
_cell.angle_gamma   90.00
#
_symmetry.space_group_name_H-M   'P 1'
#
loop_
_entity.id
_entity.type
_entity.pdbx_description
1 polymer ?
#
loop_
_entity_poly.entity_id
_entity_poly.type
_entity_poly.pdbx_seq_one_letter_code
_entity_poly.pdbx_strand_id
1 'polypeptide(L)'
;MRPHEVSDDLESFFWVLLYEVIKCRNVRKIDLSKQMRNVFDQNDDMDDDGIIRGGTGKLSCLRQTDLGSAIVESLIETPCKNIIEDLRSLFNHRYRYVDPPLDTIPLMQLGIESKQDRDAEVQDAVKKLRSSEEVLRIINEHLKSRWDVDDDRSHYEGEFRPDPATSRKRRKRKAEDDDGKDFNERRRGRFPPSSTRPSQSRDMLGLQRHRSSFGSGSSRTRPSENQ
;
A
#
# COMPACT_ATOMS: atom_id res chain seq x y z
N MET A 1 -8.79 12.65 18.27
CA MET A 1 -8.05 12.29 17.04
C MET A 1 -6.58 12.52 17.34
N ARG A 2 -5.74 11.48 17.31
CA ARG A 2 -4.28 11.63 17.51
C ARG A 2 -3.69 12.27 16.25
N PRO A 3 -2.69 13.17 16.36
CA PRO A 3 -1.93 13.63 15.20
C PRO A 3 -1.31 12.45 14.45
N HIS A 4 -1.32 12.52 13.12
CA HIS A 4 -0.66 11.54 12.27
C HIS A 4 0.86 11.61 12.49
N GLU A 5 1.50 10.47 12.71
CA GLU A 5 2.92 10.37 12.99
C GLU A 5 3.68 9.67 11.85
N VAL A 6 4.98 9.95 11.72
CA VAL A 6 5.86 9.30 10.74
C VAL A 6 5.80 7.76 10.86
N SER A 7 5.65 7.25 12.09
CA SER A 7 5.50 5.82 12.33
C SER A 7 4.29 5.20 11.63
N ASP A 8 3.20 5.97 11.47
CA ASP A 8 1.97 5.50 10.84
C ASP A 8 2.16 5.37 9.31
N ASP A 9 2.95 6.27 8.71
CA ASP A 9 3.36 6.18 7.31
C ASP A 9 4.31 5.00 7.07
N LEU A 10 5.28 4.80 7.96
CA LEU A 10 6.23 3.67 7.86
C LEU A 10 5.52 2.33 8.05
N GLU A 11 4.55 2.26 8.95
CA GLU A 11 3.71 1.08 9.12
C GLU A 11 2.89 0.82 7.85
N SER A 12 2.27 1.86 7.29
CA SER A 12 1.51 1.73 6.04
C SER A 12 2.39 1.24 4.88
N PHE A 13 3.62 1.75 4.78
CA PHE A 13 4.62 1.27 3.83
C PHE A 13 4.94 -0.22 4.01
N PHE A 14 5.17 -0.67 5.25
CA PHE A 14 5.41 -2.09 5.54
C PHE A 14 4.24 -2.97 5.10
N TRP A 15 3.00 -2.57 5.38
CA TRP A 15 1.82 -3.35 4.97
C TRP A 15 1.68 -3.44 3.45
N VAL A 16 1.94 -2.34 2.73
CA VAL A 16 1.91 -2.33 1.26
C VAL A 16 3.00 -3.24 0.70
N LEU A 17 4.23 -3.16 1.23
CA LEU A 17 5.33 -4.02 0.80
C LEU A 17 5.00 -5.51 1.00
N LEU A 18 4.47 -5.86 2.17
CA LEU A 18 4.08 -7.23 2.47
C LEU A 18 2.96 -7.72 1.55
N TYR A 19 1.94 -6.89 1.30
CA TYR A 19 0.85 -7.22 0.38
C TYR A 19 1.35 -7.49 -1.04
N GLU A 20 2.20 -6.61 -1.58
CA GLU A 20 2.75 -6.75 -2.93
C GLU A 20 3.61 -8.01 -3.05
N VAL A 21 4.42 -8.31 -2.04
CA VAL A 21 5.20 -9.55 -2.00
C VAL A 21 4.30 -10.79 -2.07
N ILE A 22 3.27 -10.86 -1.24
CA ILE A 22 2.38 -12.03 -1.20
C ILE A 22 1.61 -12.16 -2.51
N LYS A 23 1.10 -11.04 -3.03
CA LYS A 23 0.29 -11.03 -4.25
C LYS A 23 1.10 -11.40 -5.49
N CYS A 24 2.32 -10.90 -5.59
CA CYS A 24 3.07 -10.93 -6.85
C CYS A 24 4.15 -11.99 -6.88
N ARG A 25 4.64 -12.48 -5.72
CA ARG A 25 5.73 -13.47 -5.63
C ARG A 25 5.27 -14.82 -5.08
N ASN A 26 3.98 -15.14 -5.13
CA ASN A 26 3.49 -16.47 -4.78
C ASN A 26 3.78 -17.51 -5.88
N VAL A 27 5.07 -17.77 -6.14
CA VAL A 27 5.57 -18.67 -7.18
C VAL A 27 5.05 -20.10 -6.99
N ARG A 28 4.89 -20.52 -5.74
CA ARG A 28 4.40 -21.85 -5.35
C ARG A 28 2.89 -22.02 -5.44
N LYS A 29 2.14 -20.97 -5.84
CA LYS A 29 0.67 -20.96 -5.93
C LYS A 29 0.00 -21.43 -4.63
N ILE A 30 0.59 -21.09 -3.48
CA ILE A 30 0.05 -21.42 -2.17
C ILE A 30 -1.22 -20.60 -1.98
N ASP A 31 -2.35 -21.22 -1.65
CA ASP A 31 -3.55 -20.44 -1.36
C ASP A 31 -3.39 -19.70 -0.03
N LEU A 32 -3.10 -18.40 -0.12
CA LEU A 32 -2.95 -17.48 1.01
C LEU A 32 -4.16 -16.55 1.17
N SER A 33 -5.26 -16.82 0.46
CA SER A 33 -6.44 -15.94 0.45
C SER A 33 -7.02 -15.73 1.84
N LYS A 34 -7.06 -16.77 2.68
CA LYS A 34 -7.53 -16.69 4.07
C LYS A 34 -6.62 -15.80 4.92
N GLN A 35 -5.29 -15.97 4.82
CA GLN A 35 -4.32 -15.20 5.58
C GLN A 35 -4.32 -13.73 5.13
N MET A 36 -4.39 -13.48 3.81
CA MET A 36 -4.51 -12.13 3.28
C MET A 36 -5.78 -11.45 3.75
N ARG A 37 -6.92 -12.15 3.75
CA ARG A 37 -8.17 -11.64 4.31
C ARG A 37 -8.02 -11.30 5.78
N ASN A 38 -7.49 -12.22 6.58
CA ASN A 38 -7.30 -11.99 8.01
C ASN A 38 -6.44 -10.75 8.30
N VAL A 39 -5.37 -10.52 7.52
CA VAL A 39 -4.42 -9.42 7.76
C VAL A 39 -4.88 -8.09 7.16
N PHE A 40 -5.44 -8.10 5.96
CA PHE A 40 -5.72 -6.89 5.17
C PHE A 40 -7.20 -6.54 5.06
N ASP A 41 -8.11 -7.51 5.13
CA ASP A 41 -9.53 -7.22 5.14
C ASP A 41 -9.97 -6.89 6.56
N GLN A 42 -10.75 -5.82 6.66
CA GLN A 42 -11.59 -5.64 7.82
C GLN A 42 -12.66 -6.72 7.70
N ASN A 43 -12.63 -7.72 8.58
CA ASN A 43 -13.77 -8.62 8.70
C ASN A 43 -15.00 -7.72 8.97
N ASP A 44 -15.95 -7.73 8.04
CA ASP A 44 -17.26 -7.09 8.22
C ASP A 44 -18.11 -7.84 9.26
N ASP A 45 -17.61 -8.97 9.74
CA ASP A 45 -18.16 -9.72 10.85
C ASP A 45 -18.08 -8.82 12.09
N MET A 46 -19.21 -8.18 12.40
CA MET A 46 -19.41 -7.59 13.71
C MET A 46 -19.20 -8.69 14.75
N ASP A 47 -18.33 -8.42 15.72
CA ASP A 47 -18.25 -9.23 16.93
C ASP A 47 -19.65 -9.30 17.58
N ASP A 48 -19.88 -10.26 18.49
CA ASP A 48 -21.18 -10.45 19.16
C ASP A 48 -21.69 -9.19 19.89
N ASP A 49 -20.81 -8.20 20.12
CA ASP A 49 -21.10 -6.90 20.71
C ASP A 49 -21.47 -5.80 19.69
N GLY A 50 -21.46 -6.10 18.39
CA GLY A 50 -21.72 -5.15 17.31
C GLY A 50 -20.54 -4.23 16.99
N ILE A 51 -19.36 -4.45 17.57
CA ILE A 51 -18.18 -3.60 17.37
C ILE A 51 -17.31 -4.19 16.27
N ILE A 52 -17.05 -3.39 15.23
CA ILE A 52 -16.09 -3.77 14.19
C ILE A 52 -14.67 -3.50 14.73
N ARG A 53 -13.98 -4.57 15.14
CA ARG A 53 -12.60 -4.48 15.62
C ARG A 53 -11.61 -4.75 14.49
N GLY A 54 -10.99 -3.68 13.98
CA GLY A 54 -9.91 -3.78 13.01
C GLY A 54 -8.56 -4.12 13.66
N GLY A 55 -7.64 -4.69 12.88
CA GLY A 55 -6.22 -4.77 13.24
C GLY A 55 -5.76 -6.03 13.97
N THR A 56 -6.65 -6.92 14.39
CA THR A 56 -6.27 -8.19 15.04
C THR A 56 -5.35 -9.04 14.16
N GLY A 57 -5.68 -9.22 12.89
CA GLY A 57 -4.82 -9.98 11.97
C GLY A 57 -3.47 -9.31 11.69
N LYS A 58 -3.40 -7.97 11.73
CA LYS A 58 -2.12 -7.25 11.64
C LYS A 58 -1.22 -7.55 12.84
N LEU A 59 -1.76 -7.49 14.06
CA LEU A 59 -1.02 -7.84 15.27
C LEU A 59 -0.57 -9.31 15.26
N SER A 60 -1.46 -10.22 14.85
CA SER A 60 -1.12 -11.63 14.63
C SER A 60 0.02 -11.79 13.62
N CYS A 61 0.01 -11.00 12.53
CA CYS A 61 1.08 -11.03 11.54
C CYS A 61 2.42 -10.54 12.08
N LEU A 62 2.42 -9.45 12.85
CA LEU A 62 3.63 -8.95 13.51
C LEU A 62 4.21 -9.96 14.50
N ARG A 63 3.34 -10.68 15.21
CA ARG A 63 3.71 -11.77 16.15
C ARG A 63 4.05 -13.09 15.46
N GLN A 64 4.07 -13.12 14.13
CA GLN A 64 4.34 -14.30 13.30
C GLN A 64 3.35 -15.46 13.48
N THR A 65 2.14 -15.20 14.03
CA THR A 65 1.09 -16.22 14.12
C THR A 65 0.32 -16.34 12.82
N ASP A 66 0.10 -15.22 12.12
CA ASP A 66 -0.41 -15.19 10.75
C ASP A 66 0.73 -14.82 9.78
N LEU A 67 0.84 -15.49 8.63
CA LEU A 67 1.95 -15.27 7.68
C LEU A 67 3.34 -15.37 8.35
N GLY A 68 3.54 -16.42 9.16
CA GLY A 68 4.79 -16.65 9.88
C GLY A 68 6.01 -16.81 8.97
N SER A 69 7.20 -16.84 9.57
CA SER A 69 8.46 -16.73 8.82
C SER A 69 8.67 -17.83 7.77
N ALA A 70 8.24 -19.06 8.04
CA ALA A 70 8.29 -20.15 7.07
C ALA A 70 7.42 -19.90 5.81
N ILE A 71 6.29 -19.21 5.97
CA ILE A 71 5.44 -18.83 4.84
C ILE A 71 6.13 -17.74 4.03
N VAL A 72 6.66 -16.70 4.69
CA VAL A 72 7.42 -15.63 4.00
C VAL A 72 8.61 -16.18 3.25
N GLU A 73 9.39 -17.08 3.86
CA GLU A 73 10.50 -17.79 3.24
C GLU A 73 10.09 -18.60 2.01
N SER A 74 8.89 -19.19 2.03
CA SER A 74 8.39 -19.95 0.89
C SER A 74 7.91 -19.08 -0.27
N LEU A 75 7.62 -17.79 -0.01
CA LEU A 75 7.15 -16.82 -0.99
C LEU A 75 8.31 -16.07 -1.65
N ILE A 76 9.31 -15.70 -0.87
CA ILE A 76 10.43 -14.91 -1.33
C ILE A 76 11.73 -15.45 -0.78
N GLU A 77 12.71 -15.58 -1.67
CA GLU A 77 14.05 -15.95 -1.29
C GLU A 77 14.77 -14.79 -0.60
N THR A 78 15.94 -15.08 -0.03
CA THR A 78 16.85 -14.06 0.45
C THR A 78 17.31 -13.19 -0.73
N PRO A 79 17.38 -11.86 -0.56
CA PRO A 79 17.37 -11.11 0.70
C PRO A 79 16.02 -10.47 1.06
N CYS A 80 15.02 -10.50 0.18
CA CYS A 80 13.72 -9.87 0.42
C CYS A 80 13.04 -10.38 1.70
N LYS A 81 13.17 -11.68 2.00
CA LYS A 81 12.68 -12.28 3.27
C LYS A 81 13.22 -11.51 4.46
N ASN A 82 14.52 -11.26 4.49
CA ASN A 82 15.20 -10.64 5.62
C ASN A 82 14.76 -9.18 5.79
N ILE A 83 14.53 -8.45 4.69
CA ILE A 83 13.96 -7.09 4.74
C ILE A 83 12.60 -7.13 5.43
N ILE A 84 11.70 -8.05 5.03
CA ILE A 84 10.37 -8.15 5.63
C ILE A 84 10.47 -8.50 7.11
N GLU A 85 11.29 -9.49 7.49
CA GLU A 85 11.40 -9.92 8.88
C GLU A 85 12.03 -8.86 9.78
N ASP A 86 13.03 -8.12 9.30
CA ASP A 86 13.64 -7.04 10.06
C ASP A 86 12.66 -5.88 10.28
N LEU A 87 11.91 -5.50 9.24
CA LEU A 87 10.85 -4.50 9.37
C LEU A 87 9.72 -5.01 10.29
N ARG A 88 9.30 -6.26 10.14
CA ARG A 88 8.28 -6.88 10.99
C ARG A 88 8.70 -6.90 12.45
N SER A 89 9.96 -7.24 12.74
CA SER A 89 10.54 -7.26 14.08
C SER A 89 10.47 -5.87 14.72
N LEU A 90 10.82 -4.82 13.96
CA LEU A 90 10.75 -3.43 14.42
C LEU A 90 9.33 -3.04 14.85
N PHE A 91 8.32 -3.38 14.05
CA PHE A 91 6.91 -3.13 14.40
C PHE A 91 6.40 -4.06 15.51
N ASN A 92 6.83 -5.32 15.55
CA ASN A 92 6.45 -6.26 16.61
C ASN A 92 6.91 -5.75 17.99
N HIS A 93 8.13 -5.23 18.09
CA HIS A 93 8.61 -4.59 19.32
C HIS A 93 7.74 -3.38 19.69
N ARG A 94 7.42 -2.50 18.73
CA ARG A 94 6.52 -1.36 18.99
C ARG A 94 5.14 -1.80 19.51
N TYR A 95 4.62 -2.92 19.01
CA TYR A 95 3.28 -3.42 19.32
C TYR A 95 3.25 -4.51 20.41
N ARG A 96 4.36 -4.75 21.11
CA ARG A 96 4.52 -5.86 22.08
C ARG A 96 3.45 -5.86 23.17
N TYR A 97 3.12 -4.69 23.70
CA TYR A 97 2.14 -4.51 24.77
C TYR A 97 0.86 -3.84 24.32
N VAL A 98 0.53 -3.91 23.02
CA VAL A 98 -0.82 -3.55 22.57
C VAL A 98 -1.74 -4.70 22.91
N ASP A 99 -2.61 -4.45 23.89
CA ASP A 99 -3.63 -5.40 24.30
C ASP A 99 -4.69 -5.55 23.21
N PRO A 100 -5.19 -6.78 22.99
CA PRO A 100 -6.41 -6.95 22.22
C PRO A 100 -7.58 -6.25 22.94
N PRO A 101 -8.54 -5.71 22.18
CA PRO A 101 -9.49 -4.74 22.71
C PRO A 101 -10.57 -5.48 23.50
N LEU A 102 -10.46 -5.48 24.82
CA LEU A 102 -11.53 -5.88 25.72
C LEU A 102 -11.42 -5.01 26.97
N ASP A 103 -12.35 -4.07 27.12
CA ASP A 103 -12.76 -3.43 28.38
C ASP A 103 -11.66 -3.31 29.45
N THR A 104 -10.51 -2.77 29.05
CA THR A 104 -9.35 -2.79 29.92
C THR A 104 -9.61 -1.75 31.00
N ILE A 105 -9.88 -2.23 32.20
CA ILE A 105 -10.04 -1.41 33.40
C ILE A 105 -8.90 -0.39 33.42
N PRO A 106 -9.12 0.92 33.68
CA PRO A 106 -8.08 1.95 33.59
C PRO A 106 -6.77 1.61 34.33
N LEU A 107 -6.86 0.83 35.41
CA LEU A 107 -5.71 0.31 36.16
C LEU A 107 -4.79 -0.60 35.32
N MET A 108 -5.37 -1.40 34.43
CA MET A 108 -4.61 -2.24 33.49
C MET A 108 -3.90 -1.39 32.43
N GLN A 109 -4.54 -0.33 31.92
CA GLN A 109 -3.90 0.60 30.97
C GLN A 109 -2.65 1.24 31.57
N LEU A 110 -2.72 1.72 32.81
CA LEU A 110 -1.56 2.27 33.51
C LEU A 110 -0.43 1.22 33.67
N GLY A 111 -0.80 -0.04 33.92
CA GLY A 111 0.15 -1.15 33.99
C GLY A 111 0.83 -1.45 32.66
N ILE A 112 0.11 -1.33 31.54
CA ILE A 112 0.61 -1.52 30.18
C ILE A 112 1.57 -0.39 29.81
N GLU A 113 1.17 0.86 30.02
CA GLU A 113 2.01 2.03 29.79
C GLU A 113 3.31 1.92 30.60
N SER A 114 3.21 1.55 31.88
CA SER A 114 4.38 1.35 32.71
C SER A 114 5.30 0.22 32.22
N LYS A 115 4.74 -0.84 31.61
CA LYS A 115 5.55 -1.90 30.97
C LYS A 115 6.22 -1.39 29.69
N GLN A 116 5.49 -0.66 28.84
CA GLN A 116 6.03 -0.04 27.63
C GLN A 116 7.18 0.92 27.94
N ASP A 117 7.04 1.74 28.98
CA ASP A 117 8.07 2.71 29.40
C ASP A 117 9.33 2.04 29.94
N ARG A 118 9.20 0.84 30.52
CA ARG A 118 10.33 0.08 31.10
C ARG A 118 11.01 -0.87 30.12
N ASP A 119 10.32 -1.28 29.05
CA ASP A 119 10.88 -2.20 28.06
C ASP A 119 11.81 -1.47 27.10
N ALA A 120 13.10 -1.78 27.19
CA ALA A 120 14.14 -1.18 26.36
C ALA A 120 13.94 -1.47 24.86
N GLU A 121 13.40 -2.63 24.49
CA GLU A 121 13.17 -3.00 23.08
C GLU A 121 12.03 -2.17 22.49
N VAL A 122 10.97 -1.94 23.27
CA VAL A 122 9.86 -1.06 22.87
C VAL A 122 10.35 0.37 22.69
N GLN A 123 11.11 0.89 23.65
CA GLN A 123 11.64 2.26 23.58
C GLN A 123 12.61 2.45 22.42
N ASP A 124 13.47 1.46 22.15
CA ASP A 124 14.38 1.48 20.99
C ASP A 124 13.59 1.46 19.67
N ALA A 125 12.58 0.59 19.55
CA ALA A 125 11.73 0.54 18.36
C ALA A 125 10.94 1.84 18.15
N VAL A 126 10.36 2.40 19.22
CA VAL A 126 9.65 3.69 19.18
C VAL A 126 10.60 4.79 18.72
N LYS A 127 11.82 4.85 19.26
CA LYS A 127 12.84 5.83 18.86
C LYS A 127 13.22 5.69 17.39
N LYS A 128 13.50 4.46 16.93
CA LYS A 128 13.84 4.16 15.54
C LYS A 128 12.73 4.53 14.55
N LEU A 129 11.47 4.36 14.94
CA LEU A 129 10.30 4.69 14.13
C LEU A 129 9.89 6.17 14.16
N ARG A 130 10.65 7.05 14.84
CA ARG A 130 10.45 8.51 14.76
C ARG A 130 10.94 9.10 13.44
N SER A 131 11.82 8.40 12.72
CA SER A 131 12.32 8.81 11.41
C SER A 131 12.34 7.61 10.46
N SER A 132 12.49 7.87 9.17
CA SER A 132 12.65 6.82 8.15
C SER A 132 14.07 6.24 8.10
N GLU A 133 15.02 6.77 8.87
CA GLU A 133 16.44 6.43 8.76
C GLU A 133 16.70 4.95 9.04
N GLU A 134 16.04 4.37 10.05
CA GLU A 134 16.24 2.96 10.38
C GLU A 134 15.66 2.04 9.29
N VAL A 135 14.47 2.36 8.78
CA VAL A 135 13.84 1.61 7.67
C VAL A 135 14.73 1.67 6.43
N LEU A 136 15.24 2.86 6.09
CA LEU A 136 16.18 3.03 4.98
C LEU A 136 17.50 2.30 5.23
N ARG A 137 18.00 2.27 6.47
CA ARG A 137 19.21 1.53 6.83
C ARG A 137 19.02 0.04 6.59
N ILE A 138 17.93 -0.55 7.08
CA ILE A 138 17.57 -1.96 6.86
C ILE A 138 17.55 -2.27 5.37
N ILE A 139 16.79 -1.50 4.58
CA ILE A 139 16.67 -1.70 3.14
C ILE A 139 18.05 -1.62 2.47
N ASN A 140 18.83 -0.57 2.77
CA ASN A 140 20.14 -0.37 2.16
C ASN A 140 21.17 -1.42 2.57
N GLU A 141 21.11 -1.94 3.79
CA GLU A 141 21.99 -3.01 4.26
C GLU A 141 21.75 -4.30 3.47
N HIS A 142 20.48 -4.68 3.28
CA HIS A 142 20.11 -5.82 2.46
C HIS A 142 20.38 -5.59 0.96
N LEU A 143 20.21 -4.37 0.44
CA LEU A 143 20.58 -4.02 -0.95
C LEU A 143 22.09 -4.04 -1.21
N LYS A 144 22.91 -3.81 -0.18
CA LYS A 144 24.39 -3.88 -0.27
C LYS A 144 24.92 -5.30 -0.19
N SER A 145 24.22 -6.20 0.50
CA SER A 145 24.53 -7.63 0.41
C SER A 145 24.47 -8.02 -1.06
N ARG A 146 25.40 -8.84 -1.57
CA ARG A 146 25.37 -9.21 -2.98
C ARG A 146 24.04 -9.92 -3.25
N TRP A 147 23.15 -9.28 -3.98
CA TRP A 147 22.04 -10.00 -4.58
C TRP A 147 22.68 -10.77 -5.73
N ASP A 148 23.01 -12.05 -5.51
CA ASP A 148 23.04 -13.01 -6.61
C ASP A 148 21.59 -13.13 -7.08
N VAL A 149 21.13 -12.07 -7.77
CA VAL A 149 19.92 -12.12 -8.57
C VAL A 149 20.34 -12.99 -9.75
N ASP A 150 20.33 -14.30 -9.54
CA ASP A 150 19.64 -15.11 -10.52
C ASP A 150 18.27 -14.45 -10.59
N ASP A 151 18.11 -13.58 -11.58
CA ASP A 151 16.81 -13.16 -12.06
C ASP A 151 16.11 -14.49 -12.22
N ASP A 152 15.24 -14.83 -11.27
CA ASP A 152 14.60 -16.14 -11.15
C ASP A 152 13.75 -16.47 -12.39
N ARG A 153 13.82 -15.59 -13.40
CA ARG A 153 13.06 -15.50 -14.62
C ARG A 153 11.58 -15.58 -14.32
N SER A 154 11.19 -15.30 -13.07
CA SER A 154 9.82 -14.95 -12.71
C SER A 154 9.60 -13.51 -13.17
N HIS A 155 9.74 -13.32 -14.49
CA HIS A 155 8.96 -12.31 -15.17
C HIS A 155 7.53 -12.48 -14.67
N TYR A 156 6.93 -11.37 -14.25
CA TYR A 156 5.54 -11.24 -13.86
C TYR A 156 4.62 -11.91 -14.90
N GLU A 157 4.40 -13.22 -14.78
CA GLU A 157 3.30 -13.93 -15.46
C GLU A 157 2.01 -13.81 -14.64
N GLY A 158 2.09 -13.20 -13.46
CA GLY A 158 0.93 -12.76 -12.73
C GLY A 158 0.19 -11.72 -13.54
N GLU A 159 -0.79 -12.16 -14.34
CA GLU A 159 -1.93 -11.31 -14.71
C GLU A 159 -2.34 -10.61 -13.43
N PHE A 160 -2.16 -9.28 -13.38
CA PHE A 160 -2.59 -8.48 -12.25
C PHE A 160 -4.12 -8.54 -12.26
N ARG A 161 -4.69 -9.62 -11.70
CA ARG A 161 -6.12 -9.78 -11.61
C ARG A 161 -6.58 -8.73 -10.61
N PRO A 162 -7.28 -7.67 -11.06
CA PRO A 162 -7.82 -6.70 -10.13
C PRO A 162 -8.72 -7.49 -9.17
N ASP A 163 -8.46 -7.34 -7.88
CA ASP A 163 -9.18 -8.06 -6.86
C ASP A 163 -10.68 -7.73 -7.00
N PRO A 164 -11.54 -8.71 -7.32
CA PRO A 164 -12.97 -8.44 -7.50
C PRO A 164 -13.62 -7.88 -6.22
N ALA A 165 -13.00 -8.08 -5.04
CA ALA A 165 -13.46 -7.50 -3.78
C ALA A 165 -13.29 -5.97 -3.74
N THR A 166 -12.23 -5.43 -4.34
CA THR A 166 -11.97 -3.97 -4.34
C THR A 166 -12.92 -3.19 -5.26
N SER A 167 -13.58 -3.87 -6.21
CA SER A 167 -14.54 -3.26 -7.15
C SER A 167 -15.96 -3.17 -6.59
N ARG A 168 -16.28 -3.90 -5.50
CA ARG A 168 -17.60 -3.83 -4.88
C ARG A 168 -17.75 -2.52 -4.09
N LYS A 169 -18.17 -1.47 -4.80
CA LYS A 169 -18.86 -0.28 -4.26
C LYS A 169 -18.43 0.10 -2.83
N ARG A 170 -17.13 0.36 -2.61
CA ARG A 170 -16.71 1.24 -1.51
C ARG A 170 -17.22 2.63 -1.85
N ARG A 171 -18.52 2.82 -1.59
CA ARG A 171 -19.21 4.10 -1.65
C ARG A 171 -18.45 4.96 -0.64
N LYS A 172 -17.50 5.77 -1.12
CA LYS A 172 -16.79 6.77 -0.31
C LYS A 172 -17.87 7.48 0.49
N ARG A 173 -17.92 7.25 1.81
CA ARG A 173 -18.84 7.98 2.67
C ARG A 173 -18.48 9.45 2.46
N LYS A 174 -19.42 10.25 1.95
CA LYS A 174 -19.29 11.70 2.02
C LYS A 174 -19.17 12.00 3.52
N ALA A 175 -18.14 12.73 3.93
CA ALA A 175 -18.16 13.35 5.24
C ALA A 175 -19.41 14.23 5.32
N GLU A 176 -20.18 14.14 6.39
CA GLU A 176 -21.46 14.85 6.54
C GLU A 176 -21.29 16.35 6.81
N ASP A 177 -20.04 16.87 6.87
CA ASP A 177 -19.73 18.26 7.17
C ASP A 177 -19.24 19.07 5.96
N ASP A 178 -19.89 18.93 4.81
CA ASP A 178 -19.65 19.83 3.66
C ASP A 178 -20.91 20.62 3.32
N ASP A 179 -21.00 21.80 3.94
CA ASP A 179 -21.97 22.86 3.68
C ASP A 179 -21.84 23.38 2.23
N GLY A 180 -22.24 22.55 1.25
CA GLY A 180 -22.86 22.94 -0.01
C GLY A 180 -22.24 24.09 -0.82
N LYS A 181 -20.96 24.41 -0.66
CA LYS A 181 -20.28 25.45 -1.43
C LYS A 181 -19.42 24.80 -2.49
N ASP A 182 -20.07 24.61 -3.62
CA ASP A 182 -19.49 24.19 -4.88
C ASP A 182 -18.36 25.17 -5.31
N PHE A 183 -17.13 24.89 -4.87
CA PHE A 183 -15.97 25.72 -5.19
C PHE A 183 -15.41 25.49 -6.61
N ASN A 184 -15.99 24.56 -7.38
CA ASN A 184 -15.42 24.14 -8.67
C ASN A 184 -16.00 24.85 -9.90
N GLU A 185 -16.98 25.75 -9.77
CA GLU A 185 -17.52 26.47 -10.94
C GLU A 185 -16.69 27.68 -11.41
N ARG A 186 -15.63 28.11 -10.70
CA ARG A 186 -14.89 29.35 -11.05
C ARG A 186 -13.49 29.21 -11.64
N ARG A 187 -13.06 28.02 -12.06
CA ARG A 187 -11.75 27.86 -12.74
C ARG A 187 -11.86 27.28 -14.15
N ARG A 188 -12.74 27.84 -14.99
CA ARG A 188 -12.57 27.77 -16.44
C ARG A 188 -11.83 29.02 -16.93
N GLY A 189 -10.60 28.83 -17.39
CA GLY A 189 -9.93 29.76 -18.30
C GLY A 189 -8.93 30.72 -17.66
N ARG A 190 -7.75 30.23 -17.27
CA ARG A 190 -6.48 30.95 -17.44
C ARG A 190 -5.36 29.94 -17.69
N PHE A 191 -5.04 29.71 -18.96
CA PHE A 191 -3.74 29.18 -19.32
C PHE A 191 -2.68 30.23 -18.94
N PRO A 192 -1.50 29.83 -18.43
CA PRO A 192 -0.37 30.73 -18.27
C PRO A 192 0.08 31.23 -19.66
N PRO A 193 0.48 32.51 -19.79
CA PRO A 193 1.00 33.03 -21.05
C PRO A 193 2.30 32.32 -21.41
N SER A 194 2.35 31.79 -22.63
CA SER A 194 3.55 31.29 -23.28
C SER A 194 4.60 32.39 -23.38
N SER A 195 5.76 32.19 -22.73
CA SER A 195 6.92 33.06 -22.89
C SER A 195 7.57 32.82 -24.26
N THR A 196 7.17 33.64 -25.24
CA THR A 196 7.81 33.69 -26.56
C THR A 196 9.11 34.49 -26.46
N ARG A 197 10.23 33.85 -26.81
CA ARG A 197 11.55 34.44 -27.05
C ARG A 197 11.50 35.51 -28.15
N PRO A 198 12.32 36.58 -28.10
CA PRO A 198 12.57 37.43 -29.25
C PRO A 198 13.73 36.91 -30.14
N SER A 199 13.35 36.50 -31.35
CA SER A 199 13.90 36.90 -32.67
C SER A 199 15.34 37.42 -32.78
N GLN A 200 16.19 36.64 -33.46
CA GLN A 200 17.13 37.02 -34.56
C GLN A 200 17.46 35.70 -35.30
N SER A 201 17.64 35.53 -36.61
CA SER A 201 17.49 36.32 -37.84
C SER A 201 17.76 35.35 -39.00
N ARG A 202 17.17 35.64 -40.18
CA ARG A 202 17.61 35.32 -41.55
C ARG A 202 17.37 33.93 -42.18
N ASP A 203 16.68 34.03 -43.33
CA ASP A 203 16.96 33.44 -44.66
C ASP A 203 17.00 31.90 -44.76
N MET A 204 16.43 31.20 -45.74
CA MET A 204 15.84 31.49 -47.05
C MET A 204 15.32 30.13 -47.61
N LEU A 205 14.30 30.18 -48.47
CA LEU A 205 13.99 29.25 -49.58
C LEU A 205 13.34 27.85 -49.37
N GLY A 206 12.31 27.62 -50.19
CA GLY A 206 11.85 26.29 -50.70
C GLY A 206 10.44 25.89 -50.24
N LEU A 207 9.38 26.08 -51.05
CA LEU A 207 8.79 25.09 -51.99
C LEU A 207 8.56 23.71 -51.31
N GLN A 208 7.42 23.01 -51.31
CA GLN A 208 6.27 22.85 -52.21
C GLN A 208 5.25 22.00 -51.41
N ARG A 209 3.97 22.38 -51.32
CA ARG A 209 2.80 21.79 -52.04
C ARG A 209 2.35 20.36 -51.70
N HIS A 210 1.01 20.25 -51.57
CA HIS A 210 0.10 19.10 -51.79
C HIS A 210 0.06 18.03 -50.67
N ARG A 211 -1.07 17.41 -50.30
CA ARG A 211 -2.50 17.46 -50.67
C ARG A 211 -3.26 16.60 -49.63
N SER A 212 -4.52 16.95 -49.34
CA SER A 212 -5.73 16.10 -49.16
C SER A 212 -5.55 14.63 -48.71
N SER A 213 -6.40 14.01 -47.88
CA SER A 213 -7.85 13.86 -48.02
C SER A 213 -8.37 12.81 -47.02
N PHE A 214 -9.56 13.05 -46.47
CA PHE A 214 -10.69 12.14 -46.19
C PHE A 214 -10.53 10.62 -45.92
N GLY A 215 -11.31 10.17 -44.92
CA GLY A 215 -11.90 8.83 -44.78
C GLY A 215 -12.19 8.57 -43.30
N SER A 216 -13.39 8.76 -42.70
CA SER A 216 -14.76 8.31 -43.01
C SER A 216 -14.92 6.80 -43.19
N GLY A 217 -15.71 6.21 -42.29
CA GLY A 217 -16.33 4.89 -42.39
C GLY A 217 -15.90 3.92 -41.28
N SER A 218 -16.75 3.06 -40.73
CA SER A 218 -18.18 2.88 -40.83
C SER A 218 -18.57 1.84 -39.77
N SER A 219 -19.74 2.06 -39.18
CA SER A 219 -20.67 1.13 -38.56
C SER A 219 -20.48 -0.36 -38.86
N ARG A 220 -20.59 -1.21 -37.83
CA ARG A 220 -21.19 -2.54 -38.01
C ARG A 220 -22.00 -2.98 -36.79
N THR A 221 -23.18 -3.43 -37.15
CA THR A 221 -24.35 -3.87 -36.41
C THR A 221 -24.27 -5.33 -35.96
N ARG A 222 -25.04 -5.65 -34.89
CA ARG A 222 -25.58 -6.94 -34.42
C ARG A 222 -26.20 -7.81 -35.55
N PRO A 223 -26.38 -9.15 -35.38
CA PRO A 223 -27.54 -9.77 -34.66
C PRO A 223 -27.15 -10.96 -33.73
N SER A 224 -27.94 -11.29 -32.68
CA SER A 224 -28.94 -12.40 -32.54
C SER A 224 -28.30 -13.80 -32.55
N GLU A 225 -28.73 -14.89 -31.91
CA GLU A 225 -29.91 -15.31 -31.13
C GLU A 225 -29.60 -16.75 -30.64
N ASN A 226 -30.25 -17.18 -29.55
CA ASN A 226 -30.70 -18.54 -29.20
C ASN A 226 -29.75 -19.76 -29.30
N GLN A 227 -29.49 -20.38 -28.14
CA GLN A 227 -30.07 -21.69 -27.79
C GLN A 227 -30.15 -21.84 -26.26
#